data_AF-X6EVM7-F1
#
_entry.id   AF-X6EVM7-F1
#
_cell.length_a   1.000
_cell.length_b   1.000
_cell.length_c   1.000
_cell.angle_alpha   90.00
_cell.angle_beta   90.00
_cell.angle_gamma   90.00
#
_symmetry.space_group_name_H-M   'P 1'
#
loop_
_entity.id
_entity.type
_entity.pdbx_description
1 polymer ?
#
loop_
_entity_poly.entity_id
_entity_poly.type
_entity_poly.pdbx_seq_one_letter_code
_entity_poly.pdbx_strand_id
1 'polypeptide(L)' 'MPALAQTPTLSDVRQAIVRCLIDTVDRPCISISEVSHAVRRMYPLCELTDWELGDLIARSAIDAGFAVEFGADVP' A
#
# COMPACT_ATOMS: atom_id res chain seq x y z
N MET A 1 -5.33 10.59 26.76
CA MET A 1 -4.39 11.34 25.89
C MET A 1 -4.89 11.19 24.46
N PRO A 2 -5.27 12.26 23.74
CA PRO A 2 -5.53 12.10 22.32
C PRO A 2 -4.18 11.77 21.69
N ALA A 3 -4.07 10.59 21.08
CA ALA A 3 -2.90 10.26 20.28
C ALA A 3 -2.79 11.39 19.26
N LEU A 4 -1.71 12.17 19.36
CA LEU A 4 -1.32 13.11 18.32
C LEU A 4 -1.48 12.35 17.01
N ALA A 5 -2.29 12.89 16.10
CA ALA A 5 -2.37 12.38 14.73
C ALA A 5 -0.99 12.66 14.11
N GLN A 6 -0.03 11.80 14.45
CA GLN A 6 1.32 11.88 13.95
C GLN A 6 1.21 11.58 12.47
N THR A 7 1.75 12.48 11.66
CA THR A 7 1.94 12.21 10.25
C THR A 7 2.69 10.88 10.14
N PRO A 8 2.12 9.89 9.44
CA PRO A 8 2.72 8.58 9.36
C PRO A 8 4.07 8.72 8.67
N THR A 9 5.11 8.18 9.31
CA THR A 9 6.43 8.19 8.70
C THR A 9 6.45 7.25 7.50
N LEU A 10 7.41 7.42 6.60
CA LEU A 10 7.59 6.53 5.45
C LEU A 10 7.71 5.05 5.90
N SER A 11 8.30 4.79 7.07
CA SER A 11 8.40 3.46 7.66
C SER A 11 7.03 2.88 8.03
N ASP A 12 6.12 3.70 8.59
CA ASP A 12 4.77 3.27 8.95
C ASP A 12 3.95 2.88 7.71
N VAL A 13 4.13 3.64 6.63
CA VAL A 13 3.51 3.37 5.33
C VAL A 13 4.04 2.05 4.75
N ARG A 14 5.36 1.85 4.73
CA ARG A 14 5.96 0.59 4.25
C ARG A 14 5.48 -0.60 5.07
N GLN A 15 5.35 -0.45 6.39
CA GLN A 15 4.86 -1.52 7.25
C GLN A 15 3.40 -1.87 6.94
N ALA A 16 2.54 -0.89 6.65
CA ALA A 16 1.17 -1.17 6.23
C ALA A 16 1.10 -1.88 4.87
N ILE A 17 1.93 -1.48 3.91
CA ILE A 17 2.03 -2.16 2.61
C ILE A 17 2.43 -3.63 2.80
N VAL A 18 3.50 -3.88 3.57
CA VAL A 18 3.96 -5.25 3.87
C VAL A 18 2.87 -6.06 4.57
N ARG A 19 2.12 -5.45 5.47
CA ARG A 19 1.00 -6.12 6.15
C ARG A 19 -0.11 -6.50 5.16
N CYS A 20 -0.47 -5.62 4.22
CA CYS A 20 -1.42 -5.96 3.15
C CYS A 20 -0.92 -7.11 2.26
N LEU A 21 0.39 -7.17 1.97
CA LEU A 21 1.00 -8.27 1.23
C LEU A 21 0.93 -9.58 2.04
N ILE A 22 1.25 -9.55 3.33
CA ILE A 22 1.17 -10.74 4.20
C ILE A 22 -0.26 -11.29 4.26
N ASP A 23 -1.25 -10.40 4.38
CA ASP A 23 -2.68 -10.79 4.39
C ASP A 23 -3.13 -11.41 3.06
N THR A 24 -2.38 -11.21 1.97
CA THR A 24 -2.64 -11.79 0.64
C THR A 24 -1.67 -12.92 0.27
N VAL A 25 -0.91 -13.49 1.22
CA VAL A 25 0.05 -14.59 0.94
C VAL A 25 -0.63 -15.83 0.33
N ASP A 26 -1.88 -16.13 0.71
CA ASP A 26 -2.64 -17.25 0.14
C ASP A 26 -2.88 -17.10 -1.38
N ARG A 27 -2.87 -15.87 -1.88
CA ARG A 27 -3.02 -15.55 -3.30
C ARG A 27 -2.07 -14.39 -3.61
N PRO A 28 -0.81 -14.66 -4.03
CA PRO A 28 0.24 -13.66 -4.18
C PRO A 28 0.03 -12.79 -5.44
N CYS A 29 -1.15 -12.18 -5.54
CA CYS A 29 -1.57 -11.22 -6.54
C CYS A 29 -2.24 -10.07 -5.79
N ILE A 30 -1.72 -8.85 -5.95
CA ILE A 30 -2.29 -7.65 -5.34
C ILE A 30 -2.61 -6.60 -6.38
N SER A 31 -3.65 -5.81 -6.13
CA SER A 31 -3.93 -4.61 -6.92
C SER A 31 -3.37 -3.38 -6.23
N ILE A 32 -2.62 -2.55 -6.96
CA ILE A 32 -2.08 -1.28 -6.42
C ILE A 32 -3.20 -0.40 -5.88
N SER A 33 -4.33 -0.34 -6.59
CA SER A 33 -5.50 0.46 -6.21
C SER A 33 -6.09 0.03 -4.87
N GLU A 34 -6.16 -1.27 -4.63
CA GLU A 34 -6.69 -1.84 -3.38
C GLU A 34 -5.75 -1.55 -2.21
N VAL A 35 -4.46 -1.80 -2.38
CA VAL A 35 -3.46 -1.55 -1.34
C VAL A 35 -3.33 -0.04 -1.07
N SER A 36 -3.35 0.80 -2.11
CA SER A 36 -3.33 2.26 -1.97
C SER A 36 -4.55 2.76 -1.17
N HIS A 37 -5.75 2.25 -1.48
CA HIS A 37 -6.94 2.61 -0.72
C HIS A 37 -6.84 2.16 0.75
N ALA A 38 -6.35 0.94 1.01
CA ALA A 38 -6.18 0.42 2.36
C ALA A 38 -5.19 1.28 3.17
N VAL A 39 -4.04 1.61 2.58
CA VAL A 39 -3.02 2.47 3.20
C VAL A 39 -3.59 3.86 3.49
N ARG A 40 -4.32 4.47 2.55
CA ARG A 40 -4.95 5.79 2.79
C ARG A 40 -6.06 5.78 3.83
N ARG A 41 -6.76 4.65 4.03
CA ARG A 41 -7.70 4.50 5.16
C ARG A 41 -6.98 4.44 6.50
N MET A 42 -5.84 3.73 6.57
CA MET A 42 -5.04 3.63 7.78
C MET A 42 -4.30 4.94 8.09
N TYR A 43 -3.89 5.65 7.04
CA TYR A 43 -3.05 6.83 7.09
C TYR A 43 -3.65 7.96 6.24
N PRO A 44 -4.76 8.57 6.68
CA PRO A 44 -5.39 9.67 5.95
C PRO A 44 -4.52 10.94 5.88
N LEU A 45 -3.50 11.03 6.74
CA LEU A 45 -2.52 12.11 6.78
C LEU A 45 -1.22 11.76 6.02
N CYS A 46 -1.21 10.69 5.24
CA CYS A 46 -0.07 10.35 4.40
C CYS A 46 0.10 11.42 3.31
N GLU A 47 1.25 12.09 3.29
CA GLU A 47 1.56 13.13 2.30
C GLU A 47 2.03 12.56 0.95
N LEU A 48 2.18 11.23 0.85
CA LEU A 48 2.61 10.59 -0.39
C LEU A 48 1.53 10.74 -1.47
N THR A 49 1.99 11.16 -2.63
CA THR A 49 1.15 11.20 -3.83
C THR A 49 0.71 9.79 -4.21
N ASP A 50 -0.39 9.69 -4.96
CA ASP A 50 -0.88 8.40 -5.48
C ASP A 50 0.20 7.67 -6.30
N TRP A 51 1.06 8.44 -7.00
CA TRP A 51 2.19 7.91 -7.74
C TRP A 51 3.29 7.35 -6.83
N GLU A 52 3.76 8.10 -5.84
CA GLU A 52 4.80 7.65 -4.90
C GLU A 52 4.34 6.45 -4.09
N LEU A 53 3.09 6.46 -3.64
CA LEU A 53 2.50 5.33 -2.93
C LEU A 53 2.38 4.12 -3.86
N GLY A 54 1.97 4.31 -5.12
CA GLY A 54 1.90 3.26 -6.12
C GLY A 54 3.26 2.63 -6.43
N ASP A 55 4.31 3.45 -6.60
CA ASP A 55 5.69 2.97 -6.82
C ASP A 55 6.19 2.14 -5.63
N LEU A 56 5.97 2.63 -4.40
CA LEU A 56 6.33 1.91 -3.18
C LEU A 56 5.61 0.57 -3.05
N ILE A 57 4.32 0.51 -3.39
CA ILE A 57 3.53 -0.72 -3.37
C ILE A 57 4.07 -1.71 -4.41
N ALA A 58 4.23 -1.26 -5.66
CA ALA A 58 4.69 -2.12 -6.75
C ALA A 58 6.07 -2.71 -6.45
N ARG A 59 7.00 -1.87 -5.97
CA ARG A 59 8.35 -2.30 -5.62
C ARG A 59 8.36 -3.29 -4.46
N SER A 60 7.60 -3.01 -3.40
CA SER A 60 7.49 -3.91 -2.25
C SER A 60 6.85 -5.26 -2.63
N ALA A 61 5.86 -5.25 -3.52
CA ALA A 61 5.21 -6.45 -4.01
C ALA A 61 6.18 -7.29 -4.87
N ILE A 62 6.91 -6.67 -5.80
CA ILE A 62 7.90 -7.33 -6.64
C ILE A 62 9.02 -7.94 -5.79
N ASP A 63 9.56 -7.18 -4.83
CA ASP A 63 10.60 -7.65 -3.91
C ASP A 63 10.12 -8.84 -3.06
N ALA A 64 8.82 -8.89 -2.74
CA ALA A 64 8.18 -10.00 -2.01
C ALA A 64 7.74 -11.16 -2.91
N GLY A 65 7.90 -11.06 -4.24
CA GLY A 65 7.48 -12.09 -5.20
C GLY A 65 5.99 -12.13 -5.52
N PHE A 66 5.25 -11.06 -5.21
CA PHE A 66 3.84 -10.92 -5.55
C PHE A 66 3.66 -10.43 -6.99
N ALA A 67 2.65 -10.96 -7.68
CA ALA A 67 2.19 -10.40 -8.93
C ALA A 67 1.39 -9.11 -8.67
N VAL A 68 1.65 -8.09 -9.48
CA VAL A 68 0.94 -6.81 -9.40
C VAL A 68 -0.11 -6.77 -10.50
N GLU A 69 -1.38 -6.75 -10.10
CA GLU A 69 -2.52 -6.62 -10.98
C GLU A 69 -2.82 -5.13 -11.21
N PHE A 70 -2.44 -4.64 -12.38
CA PHE A 70 -2.86 -3.34 -12.88
C PHE A 70 -4.28 -3.53 -13.40
N GLY A 71 -5.28 -3.11 -12.63
CA GLY A 71 -6.68 -3.26 -13.00
C GLY A 71 -6.90 -2.84 -14.45
N ALA A 72 -7.52 -3.71 -15.23
CA ALA A 72 -7.86 -3.41 -16.61
C ALA A 72 -8.78 -2.18 -16.62
N ASP A 73 -8.26 -1.07 -17.15
CA ASP A 73 -9.08 0.03 -17.61
C ASP A 73 -10.06 -0.58 -18.64
N VAL A 74 -11.32 -0.72 -18.24
CA VAL A 74 -12.37 -1.20 -19.14
C VAL A 74 -12.62 -0.04 -20.12
N PRO A 75 -12.52 -0.29 -21.43
CA PRO A 75 -12.42 0.74 -22.47
C PRO A 75 -13.62 1.69 -22.59
#